data_AF-A0A0G1X845-F1
#
_entry.id   AF-A0A0G1X845-F1
#
_cell.length_a   1.000
_cell.length_b   1.000
_cell.length_c   1.000
_cell.angle_alpha   90.00
_cell.angle_beta   90.00
_cell.angle_gamma   90.00
#
_symmetry.space_group_name_H-M   'P 1'
#
loop_
_entity.id
_entity.type
_entity.pdbx_description
1 polymer ?
#
loop_
_entity_poly.entity_id
_entity_poly.type
_entity_poly.pdbx_seq_one_letter_code
_entity_poly.pdbx_strand_id
1 'polypeptide(L)'
;MESKNLSFLDTTEYREKLVDLALSIRRGSETAENEATVVSVFEINLFAFLSDHLGIKYYPQKEKLVNTERHITKGRIDSKYGG
;
A
#
# COMPACT_ATOMS: atom_id res chain seq x y z
N MET A 1 -3.64 21.14 -22.67
CA MET A 1 -2.48 20.27 -22.93
C MET A 1 -2.56 19.12 -21.91
N GLU A 2 -3.51 18.20 -22.07
CA GLU A 2 -3.91 17.26 -20.99
C GLU A 2 -4.11 15.82 -21.49
N SER A 3 -4.19 15.61 -22.80
CA SER A 3 -4.59 14.33 -23.40
C SER A 3 -3.45 13.32 -23.58
N LYS A 4 -2.18 13.69 -23.34
CA LYS A 4 -1.03 12.81 -23.58
C LYS A 4 -0.80 11.76 -22.48
N ASN A 5 -1.37 11.93 -21.28
CA ASN A 5 -1.13 11.01 -20.14
C ASN A 5 -2.07 9.82 -20.10
N LEU A 6 -3.33 9.96 -20.54
CA LEU A 6 -4.29 8.85 -20.54
C LEU A 6 -3.91 7.75 -21.53
N SER A 7 -3.34 8.11 -22.69
CA SER A 7 -2.95 7.12 -23.70
C SER A 7 -1.84 6.19 -23.24
N PHE A 8 -1.02 6.59 -22.26
CA PHE A 8 0.02 5.72 -21.69
C PHE A 8 -0.59 4.60 -20.86
N LEU A 9 -1.69 4.86 -20.14
CA LEU A 9 -2.34 3.89 -19.26
C LEU A 9 -2.92 2.68 -20.02
N ASP A 10 -3.24 2.86 -21.30
CA ASP A 10 -3.78 1.81 -22.17
C ASP A 10 -2.69 0.99 -22.88
N THR A 11 -1.41 1.34 -22.69
CA THR A 11 -0.29 0.66 -23.35
C THR A 11 0.07 -0.67 -22.68
N THR A 12 0.59 -1.60 -23.48
CA THR A 12 1.22 -2.82 -22.95
C THR A 12 2.41 -2.49 -22.04
N GLU A 13 3.17 -1.45 -22.39
CA GLU A 13 4.31 -0.98 -21.58
C GLU A 13 3.88 -0.63 -20.15
N TYR A 14 2.78 0.11 -19.99
CA TYR A 14 2.26 0.45 -18.66
C TYR A 14 1.85 -0.81 -17.86
N ARG A 15 1.23 -1.79 -18.52
CA ARG A 15 0.86 -3.07 -17.88
C ARG A 15 2.10 -3.84 -17.42
N GLU A 16 3.14 -3.90 -18.25
CA GLU A 16 4.40 -4.56 -17.90
C GLU A 16 5.03 -3.89 -16.67
N LYS A 17 5.10 -2.56 -16.64
CA LYS A 17 5.63 -1.84 -15.47
C LYS A 17 4.79 -2.04 -14.20
N LEU A 18 3.45 -2.15 -14.34
CA LEU A 18 2.58 -2.48 -13.20
C LEU A 18 2.84 -3.89 -12.66
N VAL A 19 3.09 -4.87 -13.55
CA VAL A 19 3.45 -6.23 -13.15
C VAL A 19 4.79 -6.24 -12.42
N ASP A 20 5.79 -5.52 -12.94
CA ASP A 20 7.10 -5.41 -12.32
C ASP A 20 7.04 -4.71 -10.94
N LEU A 21 6.21 -3.67 -10.83
CA LEU A 21 5.92 -3.02 -9.55
C LEU A 21 5.32 -4.02 -8.55
N ALA A 22 4.28 -4.76 -8.95
CA ALA A 22 3.62 -5.73 -8.08
C ALA A 22 4.56 -6.85 -7.63
N LEU A 23 5.44 -7.34 -8.52
CA LEU A 23 6.46 -8.33 -8.18
C LEU A 23 7.49 -7.77 -7.19
N SER A 24 7.90 -6.51 -7.35
CA SER A 24 8.85 -5.85 -6.46
C SER A 24 8.27 -5.67 -5.06
N ILE A 25 7.01 -5.22 -4.96
CA ILE A 25 6.27 -5.11 -3.71
C ILE A 25 6.14 -6.48 -3.05
N ARG A 26 5.76 -7.51 -3.81
CA ARG A 26 5.59 -8.87 -3.27
C ARG A 26 6.89 -9.39 -2.66
N ARG A 27 8.00 -9.30 -3.40
CA ARG A 27 9.32 -9.76 -2.94
C ARG A 27 9.79 -9.02 -1.68
N GLY A 28 9.63 -7.68 -1.65
CA GLY A 28 9.98 -6.92 -0.46
C GLY A 28 9.09 -7.25 0.75
N SER A 29 7.81 -7.54 0.51
CA SER A 29 6.85 -7.93 1.54
C SER A 29 7.11 -9.35 2.08
N GLU A 30 7.55 -10.28 1.23
CA GLU A 30 7.94 -11.65 1.64
C GLU A 30 9.12 -11.63 2.64
N THR A 31 9.99 -10.62 2.56
CA THR A 31 11.14 -10.44 3.46
C THR A 31 10.87 -9.49 4.64
N ALA A 32 9.67 -8.93 4.74
CA ALA A 32 9.33 -7.94 5.75
C ALA A 32 9.14 -8.57 7.14
N GLU A 33 9.68 -7.92 8.18
CA GLU A 33 9.62 -8.44 9.55
C GLU A 33 8.25 -8.24 10.21
N ASN A 34 7.45 -7.29 9.74
CA ASN A 34 6.14 -6.96 10.28
C ASN A 34 5.28 -6.16 9.27
N GLU A 35 4.02 -5.92 9.63
CA GLU A 35 3.05 -5.19 8.81
C GLU A 35 3.47 -3.75 8.50
N ALA A 36 4.13 -3.05 9.42
CA ALA A 36 4.61 -1.69 9.17
C ALA A 36 5.72 -1.67 8.10
N THR A 37 6.57 -2.68 8.08
CA THR A 37 7.57 -2.87 7.02
C THR A 37 6.90 -3.20 5.68
N VAL A 38 5.86 -4.03 5.66
CA VAL A 38 5.08 -4.31 4.42
C VAL A 38 4.47 -3.03 3.86
N VAL A 39 3.84 -2.20 4.71
CA VAL A 39 3.28 -0.90 4.31
C VAL A 39 4.37 0.00 3.74
N SER A 40 5.52 0.09 4.41
CA SER A 40 6.64 0.91 3.95
C SER A 40 7.16 0.46 2.58
N VAL A 41 7.29 -0.86 2.36
CA VAL A 41 7.69 -1.44 1.08
C VAL A 41 6.69 -1.07 -0.02
N PHE A 42 5.39 -1.21 0.27
CA PHE A 42 4.33 -0.86 -0.68
C PHE A 42 4.39 0.63 -1.06
N GLU A 43 4.43 1.52 -0.07
CA GLU A 43 4.42 2.97 -0.27
C GLU A 43 5.62 3.45 -1.07
N ILE A 44 6.84 3.03 -0.69
CA ILE A 44 8.07 3.46 -1.37
C ILE A 44 8.03 3.08 -2.85
N ASN A 45 7.68 1.83 -3.16
CA ASN A 45 7.65 1.34 -4.53
C ASN A 45 6.55 2.05 -5.35
N LEU A 46 5.37 2.25 -4.75
CA LEU A 46 4.28 2.96 -5.42
C LEU A 46 4.66 4.42 -5.71
N PHE A 47 5.27 5.12 -4.75
CA PHE A 47 5.64 6.52 -4.93
C PHE A 47 6.75 6.69 -5.97
N ALA A 48 7.74 5.79 -5.98
CA ALA A 48 8.74 5.75 -7.02
C ALA A 48 8.09 5.58 -8.41
N PHE A 49 7.18 4.62 -8.54
CA PHE A 49 6.44 4.39 -9.80
C PHE A 49 5.65 5.62 -10.27
N LEU A 50 4.92 6.27 -9.37
CA LEU A 50 4.14 7.47 -9.68
C LEU A 50 5.04 8.63 -10.14
N SER A 51 6.19 8.80 -9.48
CA SER A 51 7.19 9.81 -9.86
C SER A 51 7.80 9.50 -11.22
N ASP A 52 8.29 8.28 -11.42
CA ASP A 52 9.15 7.92 -12.55
C ASP A 52 8.38 7.68 -13.84
N HIS A 53 7.12 7.24 -13.75
CA HIS A 53 6.32 6.90 -14.93
C HIS A 53 5.16 7.84 -15.21
N LEU A 54 4.64 8.51 -14.18
CA LEU A 54 3.53 9.45 -14.34
C LEU A 54 3.94 10.91 -14.10
N GLY A 55 5.18 11.17 -13.64
CA GLY A 55 5.64 12.51 -13.30
C GLY A 55 4.89 13.11 -12.11
N ILE A 56 4.19 12.29 -11.32
CA ILE A 56 3.38 12.72 -10.19
C ILE A 56 4.28 12.79 -8.96
N LYS A 57 4.56 14.02 -8.51
CA LYS A 57 5.23 14.24 -7.24
C LYS A 57 4.24 14.03 -6.11
N TYR A 58 4.36 12.91 -5.41
CA TYR A 58 3.59 12.63 -4.21
C TYR A 58 4.43 12.92 -2.96
N TYR A 59 3.91 13.78 -2.09
CA TYR A 59 4.52 14.11 -0.80
C TYR A 59 3.64 13.53 0.29
N PRO A 60 3.95 12.33 0.83
CA PRO A 60 3.16 11.75 1.90
C PRO A 60 3.13 12.72 3.08
N GLN A 61 1.95 13.27 3.37
CA GLN A 61 1.71 13.90 4.65
C GLN A 61 1.53 12.78 5.66
N LYS A 62 2.39 12.73 6.69
CA LYS A 62 2.18 11.81 7.82
C LYS A 62 0.75 11.97 8.28
N GLU A 63 -0.02 10.88 8.24
CA GLU A 63 -1.35 10.87 8.81
C GLU A 63 -1.28 11.48 10.21
N LYS A 64 -2.12 12.50 10.43
CA LYS A 64 -2.55 12.85 11.79
C LYS A 64 -2.86 11.54 12.48
N LEU A 65 -2.42 11.37 13.74
CA LEU A 65 -2.89 10.32 14.63
C LEU A 65 -4.40 10.17 14.46
N VAL A 66 -4.83 9.23 13.61
CA VAL A 66 -6.21 8.84 13.55
C VAL A 66 -6.37 8.17 14.89
N ASN A 67 -7.09 8.84 15.78
CA ASN A 67 -7.39 8.35 17.11
C ASN A 67 -7.96 6.95 16.90
N THR A 68 -7.09 5.94 17.01
CA THR A 68 -7.47 4.57 16.78
C THR A 68 -8.31 4.31 18.00
N GLU A 69 -9.63 4.29 17.83
CA GLU A 69 -10.54 3.85 18.88
C GLU A 69 -10.19 2.40 19.15
N ARG A 70 -9.25 2.22 20.07
CA ARG A 70 -8.87 0.94 20.60
C ARG A 70 -10.12 0.46 21.33
N HIS A 71 -10.93 -0.33 20.65
CA HIS A 71 -11.93 -1.16 21.30
C HIS A 71 -11.15 -2.15 22.18
N ILE A 72 -10.81 -1.70 23.38
CA ILE A 72 -10.47 -2.56 24.49
C ILE A 72 -11.78 -3.24 24.83
N THR A 73 -12.15 -4.27 24.08
CA THR A 73 -13.19 -5.19 24.51
C THR A 73 -12.64 -5.78 25.81
N LYS A 74 -13.13 -5.26 26.95
CA LYS A 74 -12.83 -5.81 28.27
C LYS A 74 -13.15 -7.29 28.17
N GLY A 75 -12.11 -8.12 28.23
CA GLY A 75 -12.24 -9.57 28.28
C GLY A 75 -13.17 -9.94 29.41
N ARG A 76 -14.42 -10.22 29.06
CA ARG A 76 -15.34 -11.07 29.80
C ARG A 76 -15.95 -11.99 28.75
N ILE A 77 -15.16 -12.99 28.36
CA ILE A 77 -15.73 -14.21 27.81
C ILE A 77 -16.52 -14.83 28.96
N ASP A 78 -17.81 -14.53 29.05
CA ASP A 78 -18.76 -15.31 29.85
C ASP A 78 -19.34 -16.36 28.91
N SER A 79 -18.52 -17.33 28.51
CA SER A 79 -18.98 -18.49 27.77
C SER A 79 -19.00 -19.66 28.74
N LYS A 80 -20.18 -19.94 29.28
CA LYS A 80 -20.42 -21.24 29.91
C LYS A 80 -20.47 -22.28 28.80
N TYR A 81 -19.44 -23.12 28.77
CA TYR A 81 -19.43 -24.36 28.00
C TYR A 81 -19.29 -25.53 28.97
N GLY A 82 -20.34 -26.34 29.08
CA GLY A 82 -20.27 -27.71 29.60
C GLY A 82 -21.14 -28.03 30.83
N GLY A 83 -22.06 -28.99 30.62
CA GLY A 83 -22.45 -30.04 31.58
C GLY A 83 -23.45 -29.69 32.66
#